data_AF-A0A963K4T5-F1
#
_entry.id   AF-A0A963K4T5-F1
#
_cell.length_a   1.000
_cell.length_b   1.000
_cell.length_c   1.000
_cell.angle_alpha   90.00
_cell.angle_beta   90.00
_cell.angle_gamma   90.00
#
_symmetry.space_group_name_H-M   'P 1'
#
loop_
_entity.id
_entity.type
_entity.pdbx_description
1 polymer ?
#
loop_
_entity_poly.entity_id
_entity_poly.type
_entity_poly.pdbx_seq_one_letter_code
_entity_poly.pdbx_strand_id
1 'polypeptide(L)'
;TAVIFGIVYVYLPFMVLPLYATLDRLDRSLLEASLDLGAGQIRTFFSIIVPLARPGIVSGIILVFIPALGTFLISDLLGGTDSLLIGNVIERQFKAANNWPLGAAMSFVLLYVTFAVLALRAWVAGREGGLGKA
;
A
#
# COMPACT_ATOMS: atom_id res chain seq x y z
N THR A 1 -10.92 -3.01 15.97
CA THR A 1 -9.47 -2.89 16.20
C THR A 1 -8.69 -4.14 15.83
N ALA A 2 -9.13 -5.35 16.23
CA ALA A 2 -8.47 -6.61 15.85
C ALA A 2 -8.30 -6.78 14.32
N VAL A 3 -9.31 -6.40 13.53
CA VAL A 3 -9.24 -6.38 12.06
C VAL A 3 -8.10 -5.51 11.54
N ILE A 4 -7.94 -4.30 12.10
CA ILE A 4 -6.87 -3.38 11.69
C ILE A 4 -5.51 -4.01 11.97
N PHE A 5 -5.33 -4.60 13.16
CA PHE A 5 -4.10 -5.34 13.48
C PHE A 5 -3.85 -6.50 12.52
N GLY A 6 -4.88 -7.28 12.18
CA GLY A 6 -4.77 -8.37 11.21
C GLY A 6 -4.35 -7.89 9.82
N ILE A 7 -4.97 -6.82 9.33
CA ILE A 7 -4.64 -6.20 8.03
C ILE A 7 -3.20 -5.69 8.05
N VAL A 8 -2.82 -4.93 9.08
CA VAL A 8 -1.45 -4.39 9.20
C VAL A 8 -0.44 -5.53 9.23
N TYR A 9 -0.66 -6.56 10.05
CA TYR A 9 0.25 -7.68 10.19
C TYR A 9 0.43 -8.47 8.89
N VAL A 10 -0.67 -8.77 8.19
CA VAL A 10 -0.64 -9.52 6.92
C VAL A 10 0.03 -8.73 5.81
N TYR A 11 -0.18 -7.41 5.76
CA TYR A 11 0.35 -6.58 4.68
C TYR A 11 1.68 -5.87 4.98
N LEU A 12 2.19 -5.96 6.21
CA LEU A 12 3.47 -5.38 6.60
C LEU A 12 4.63 -5.82 5.67
N PRO A 13 4.77 -7.11 5.31
CA PRO A 13 5.85 -7.54 4.42
C PRO A 13 5.80 -6.84 3.05
N PHE A 14 4.60 -6.57 2.53
CA PHE A 14 4.41 -5.89 1.26
C PHE A 14 4.80 -4.41 1.33
N MET A 15 4.73 -3.77 2.50
CA MET A 15 5.25 -2.42 2.71
C MET A 15 6.78 -2.41 2.85
N VAL A 16 7.33 -3.40 3.53
CA VAL A 16 8.76 -3.47 3.84
C VAL A 16 9.61 -3.74 2.61
N LEU A 17 9.15 -4.58 1.67
CA LEU A 17 9.94 -4.95 0.50
C LEU A 17 10.34 -3.75 -0.39
N PRO A 18 9.41 -2.85 -0.81
CA PRO A 18 9.76 -1.68 -1.61
C PRO A 18 10.58 -0.67 -0.83
N LEU A 19 10.28 -0.49 0.46
CA LEU A 19 11.04 0.38 1.36
C LEU A 19 12.49 -0.07 1.46
N TYR A 20 12.71 -1.36 1.72
CA TYR A 20 14.04 -1.96 1.81
C TYR A 20 14.83 -1.76 0.52
N ALA A 21 14.22 -2.03 -0.65
CA ALA A 21 14.87 -1.83 -1.94
C ALA A 21 15.29 -0.37 -2.19
N THR A 22 14.57 0.61 -1.65
CA THR A 22 14.97 2.03 -1.75
C THR A 22 16.01 2.45 -0.72
N LEU A 23 15.92 1.95 0.51
CA LEU A 23 16.84 2.29 1.59
C LEU A 23 18.21 1.63 1.40
N ASP A 24 18.26 0.42 0.86
CA ASP A 24 19.51 -0.30 0.57
C ASP A 24 20.35 0.42 -0.50
N ARG A 25 19.71 1.19 -1.38
CA ARG A 25 20.35 2.00 -2.41
C ARG A 25 20.76 3.40 -1.93
N LEU A 26 20.44 3.76 -0.68
CA LEU A 26 20.69 5.10 -0.16
C LEU A 26 22.19 5.26 0.18
N ASP A 27 22.80 6.32 -0.34
CA ASP A 27 24.21 6.62 -0.07
C ASP A 27 24.41 7.03 1.39
N ARG A 28 25.27 6.29 2.09
CA ARG A 28 25.62 6.54 3.50
C ARG A 28 26.32 7.88 3.69
N SER A 29 26.97 8.42 2.66
CA SER A 29 27.62 9.73 2.71
C SER A 29 26.63 10.86 3.06
N LEU A 30 25.36 10.74 2.66
CA LEU A 30 24.32 11.73 2.97
C LEU A 30 23.95 11.73 4.46
N LEU A 31 24.01 10.56 5.10
CA LEU A 31 23.77 10.42 6.54
C LEU A 31 24.93 11.02 7.32
N GLU A 32 26.17 10.68 6.94
CA GLU A 32 27.40 11.20 7.56
C GLU A 32 27.47 12.72 7.44
N ALA A 33 27.26 13.28 6.23
CA ALA A 33 27.24 14.72 6.01
C ALA A 33 26.17 15.45 6.84
N SER A 34 25.01 14.82 7.06
CA SER A 34 23.98 15.42 7.91
C SER A 34 24.42 15.52 9.38
N LEU A 35 25.12 14.50 9.88
CA LEU A 35 25.64 14.44 11.24
C LEU A 35 26.82 15.41 11.41
N ASP A 36 27.67 15.53 10.40
CA ASP A 36 28.79 16.48 10.37
C ASP A 36 28.32 17.93 10.41
N LEU A 37 27.18 18.24 9.78
CA LEU A 37 26.51 19.55 9.86
C LEU A 37 25.77 19.78 11.20
N GLY A 38 25.93 18.87 12.17
CA GLY A 38 25.34 18.97 13.51
C GLY A 38 23.85 18.62 13.55
N ALA A 39 23.29 17.94 12.53
CA ALA A 39 21.92 17.45 12.62
C ALA A 39 21.85 16.24 13.57
N GLY A 40 20.82 16.20 14.42
CA GLY A 40 20.52 15.02 15.24
C GLY A 40 19.81 13.92 14.44
N GLN A 41 19.84 12.68 14.94
CA GLN A 41 19.26 11.49 14.28
C GLN A 41 17.81 11.68 13.81
N ILE A 42 16.96 12.31 14.63
CA ILE A 42 15.57 12.59 14.28
C ILE A 42 15.49 13.56 13.09
N ARG A 43 16.32 14.60 13.08
CA ARG A 43 16.35 15.59 11.99
C ARG A 43 16.85 14.94 10.70
N THR A 44 17.89 14.13 10.78
CA THR A 44 18.42 13.35 9.65
C THR A 44 17.36 12.40 9.08
N PHE A 45 16.60 11.71 9.94
CA PHE A 45 15.54 10.82 9.50
C PHE A 45 14.47 11.55 8.68
N PHE A 46 13.89 12.63 9.21
CA PHE A 46 12.82 13.36 8.52
C PHE A 46 13.29 14.24 7.36
N SER A 47 14.55 14.71 7.38
CA SER A 47 15.07 15.64 6.36
C SER A 47 15.81 14.95 5.23
N ILE A 48 16.39 13.77 5.48
CA ILE A 48 17.19 13.01 4.50
C ILE A 48 16.49 11.69 4.18
N ILE A 49 16.36 10.80 5.16
CA ILE A 49 15.89 9.42 4.92
C ILE A 49 14.48 9.40 4.34
N VAL A 50 13.52 10.09 4.96
CA VAL A 50 12.11 10.10 4.52
C VAL A 50 11.95 10.66 3.11
N PRO A 51 12.52 11.84 2.75
CA PRO A 51 12.46 12.37 1.39
C PRO A 51 13.09 11.45 0.35
N LEU A 52 14.25 10.86 0.63
CA LEU A 52 14.94 9.94 -0.28
C LEU A 52 14.20 8.59 -0.41
N ALA A 53 13.53 8.13 0.64
CA ALA A 53 12.71 6.91 0.62
C ALA A 53 11.30 7.11 0.03
N ARG A 54 10.90 8.34 -0.33
CA ARG A 54 9.58 8.64 -0.94
C ARG A 54 9.15 7.69 -2.06
N PRO A 55 9.97 7.38 -3.10
CA PRO A 55 9.56 6.44 -4.14
C PRO A 55 9.23 5.05 -3.59
N GLY A 56 9.98 4.59 -2.57
CA GLY A 56 9.75 3.31 -1.90
C GLY A 56 8.49 3.33 -1.04
N ILE A 57 8.25 4.42 -0.31
CA ILE A 57 7.02 4.64 0.47
C ILE A 57 5.79 4.60 -0.44
N VAL A 58 5.81 5.34 -1.56
CA VAL A 58 4.69 5.39 -2.51
C VAL A 58 4.46 4.01 -3.14
N SER A 59 5.53 3.34 -3.58
CA SER A 59 5.45 1.97 -4.12
C SER A 59 4.87 0.99 -3.10
N GLY A 60 5.32 1.05 -1.84
CA GLY A 60 4.82 0.22 -0.73
C GLY A 60 3.35 0.48 -0.40
N ILE A 61 2.93 1.74 -0.29
CA ILE A 61 1.52 2.11 -0.05
C ILE A 61 0.63 1.50 -1.13
N ILE A 62 1.04 1.62 -2.40
CA ILE A 62 0.24 1.09 -3.52
C ILE A 62 0.22 -0.45 -3.49
N LEU A 63 1.36 -1.09 -3.18
CA LEU A 63 1.46 -2.55 -3.11
C LEU A 63 0.61 -3.16 -1.98
N VAL A 64 0.43 -2.43 -0.87
CA VAL A 64 -0.47 -2.81 0.24
C VAL A 64 -1.93 -2.49 -0.08
N PHE A 65 -2.20 -1.36 -0.72
CA PHE A 65 -3.56 -0.89 -0.98
C PHE A 65 -4.36 -1.85 -1.87
N ILE A 66 -3.74 -2.36 -2.93
CA ILE A 66 -4.39 -3.26 -3.89
C ILE A 66 -4.96 -4.53 -3.23
N PRO A 67 -4.17 -5.35 -2.51
CA PRO A 67 -4.70 -6.54 -1.86
C PRO A 67 -5.59 -6.21 -0.65
N ALA A 68 -5.37 -5.08 0.03
CA ALA A 68 -6.22 -4.65 1.14
C ALA A 68 -7.66 -4.34 0.71
N LEU A 69 -7.90 -3.82 -0.50
CA LEU A 69 -9.25 -3.59 -1.02
C LEU A 69 -10.06 -4.88 -1.20
N GLY A 70 -9.39 -5.97 -1.57
CA GLY A 70 -10.02 -7.27 -1.80
C GLY A 70 -10.20 -8.11 -0.54
N THR A 71 -9.71 -7.66 0.62
CA THR A 71 -9.73 -8.47 1.82
C THR A 71 -11.11 -8.51 2.45
N PHE A 72 -11.67 -9.71 2.56
CA PHE A 72 -12.90 -9.98 3.30
C PHE A 72 -12.65 -11.04 4.38
N LEU A 73 -11.71 -11.97 4.14
CA LEU A 73 -11.38 -13.06 5.04
C LEU A 73 -10.87 -12.56 6.40
N ILE A 74 -10.03 -11.53 6.43
CA ILE A 74 -9.49 -10.99 7.70
C ILE A 74 -10.62 -10.42 8.55
N SER A 75 -11.56 -9.71 7.95
CA SER A 75 -12.72 -9.17 8.66
C SER A 75 -13.72 -10.25 9.06
N ASP A 76 -13.87 -11.30 8.27
CA ASP A 76 -14.79 -12.39 8.61
C ASP A 76 -14.26 -13.20 9.81
N LEU A 77 -12.94 -13.41 9.86
CA LEU A 77 -12.28 -14.16 10.94
C LEU A 77 -12.04 -13.31 12.22
N LEU A 78 -11.73 -12.01 12.09
CA LEU A 78 -11.35 -11.15 13.23
C LEU A 78 -12.35 -10.03 13.56
N GLY A 79 -13.34 -9.77 12.70
CA GLY A 79 -14.17 -8.56 12.73
C GLY A 79 -15.56 -8.69 13.34
N GLY A 80 -16.07 -9.92 13.51
CA GLY A 80 -17.41 -10.14 14.01
C GLY A 80 -18.49 -9.41 13.18
N THR A 81 -19.59 -9.01 13.82
CA THR A 81 -20.74 -8.38 13.13
C THR A 81 -20.52 -6.93 12.71
N ASP A 82 -19.56 -6.22 13.33
CA ASP A 82 -19.45 -4.76 13.24
C ASP A 82 -18.34 -4.25 12.32
N SER A 83 -17.45 -5.12 11.82
CA SER A 83 -16.32 -4.71 10.98
C SER A 83 -16.46 -5.20 9.54
N LEU A 84 -17.33 -4.56 8.76
CA LEU A 84 -17.55 -4.90 7.35
C LEU A 84 -16.61 -4.13 6.43
N LEU A 85 -15.89 -4.84 5.57
CA LEU A 85 -15.16 -4.26 4.45
C LEU A 85 -15.92 -4.46 3.14
N ILE A 86 -15.48 -3.75 2.10
CA ILE A 86 -16.08 -3.81 0.76
C ILE A 86 -16.16 -5.25 0.24
N GLY A 87 -15.14 -6.07 0.51
CA GLY A 87 -15.14 -7.48 0.14
C GLY A 87 -16.21 -8.28 0.87
N ASN A 88 -16.49 -7.99 2.15
CA ASN A 88 -17.58 -8.65 2.90
C ASN A 88 -18.95 -8.25 2.35
N VAL A 89 -19.12 -7.00 1.91
CA VAL A 89 -20.37 -6.52 1.31
C VAL A 89 -20.66 -7.28 0.00
N ILE A 90 -19.65 -7.43 -0.86
CA ILE A 90 -19.76 -8.20 -2.10
C ILE A 90 -20.07 -9.68 -1.78
N GLU A 91 -19.35 -10.28 -0.84
CA GLU A 91 -19.52 -11.69 -0.48
C GLU A 91 -20.93 -12.00 0.08
N ARG A 92 -21.45 -11.13 0.96
CA ARG A 92 -22.83 -11.23 1.46
C ARG A 92 -23.87 -11.13 0.36
N GLN A 93 -23.59 -10.34 -0.68
CA GLN A 93 -24.50 -10.20 -1.81
C GLN A 93 -24.65 -11.49 -2.62
N PHE A 94 -23.57 -12.26 -2.77
CA PHE A 94 -23.58 -13.56 -3.41
C PHE A 94 -24.16 -14.66 -2.52
N LYS A 95 -23.82 -14.69 -1.23
CA LYS A 95 -24.19 -15.80 -0.34
C LYS A 95 -25.50 -15.55 0.43
N ALA A 96 -25.56 -14.47 1.20
CA ALA A 96 -26.67 -14.22 2.12
C ALA A 96 -27.91 -13.65 1.42
N ALA A 97 -27.71 -12.67 0.52
CA ALA A 97 -28.79 -12.03 -0.22
C ALA A 97 -29.20 -12.81 -1.49
N ASN A 98 -28.39 -13.79 -1.90
CA ASN A 98 -28.58 -14.62 -3.10
C ASN A 98 -28.90 -13.81 -4.37
N ASN A 99 -28.38 -12.58 -4.45
CA ASN A 99 -28.63 -11.67 -5.56
C ASN A 99 -27.29 -11.45 -6.28
N TRP A 100 -26.98 -12.45 -7.10
CA TRP A 100 -25.80 -12.60 -7.92
C TRP A 100 -25.60 -11.45 -8.91
N PRO A 101 -26.65 -10.87 -9.53
CA PRO A 101 -26.47 -9.72 -10.42
C PRO A 101 -25.85 -8.50 -9.72
N LEU A 102 -26.32 -8.16 -8.51
CA LEU A 102 -25.79 -7.01 -7.76
C LEU A 102 -24.37 -7.30 -7.26
N GLY A 103 -24.10 -8.53 -6.79
CA GLY A 103 -22.77 -8.96 -6.38
C GLY A 103 -21.77 -8.86 -7.52
N ALA A 104 -22.16 -9.30 -8.73
CA ALA A 104 -21.33 -9.20 -9.92
C ALA A 104 -21.05 -7.74 -10.30
N ALA A 105 -22.07 -6.87 -10.29
CA ALA A 105 -21.90 -5.45 -10.58
C ALA A 105 -20.90 -4.78 -9.62
N MET A 106 -21.01 -5.04 -8.31
CA MET A 106 -20.06 -4.53 -7.32
C MET A 106 -18.64 -5.06 -7.52
N SER A 107 -18.48 -6.34 -7.86
CA SER A 107 -17.18 -6.93 -8.20
C SER A 107 -16.55 -6.26 -9.41
N PHE A 108 -17.33 -5.99 -10.47
CA PHE A 108 -16.83 -5.26 -11.64
C PHE A 108 -16.41 -3.83 -11.30
N VAL A 109 -17.16 -3.12 -10.46
CA VAL A 109 -16.75 -1.79 -9.99
C VAL A 109 -15.40 -1.85 -9.25
N LEU A 110 -15.24 -2.81 -8.33
CA LEU A 110 -13.98 -2.99 -7.60
C LEU A 110 -12.83 -3.37 -8.54
N LEU A 111 -13.10 -4.19 -9.55
CA LEU A 111 -12.16 -4.55 -10.61
C LEU A 111 -11.69 -3.30 -11.37
N TYR A 112 -12.61 -2.47 -11.85
CA TYR A 112 -12.27 -1.25 -12.60
C TYR A 112 -11.45 -0.27 -11.76
N VAL A 113 -11.80 -0.07 -10.49
CA VAL A 113 -11.02 0.76 -9.55
C VAL A 113 -9.61 0.20 -9.40
N THR A 114 -9.47 -1.11 -9.23
CA THR A 114 -8.16 -1.77 -9.10
C THR A 114 -7.31 -1.59 -10.37
N PHE A 115 -7.90 -1.78 -11.55
CA PHE A 115 -7.21 -1.53 -12.82
C PHE A 115 -6.83 -0.07 -12.99
N ALA A 116 -7.68 0.88 -12.60
CA ALA A 116 -7.37 2.30 -12.67
C ALA A 116 -6.16 2.66 -11.80
N VAL A 117 -6.07 2.12 -10.58
CA VAL A 117 -4.92 2.30 -9.68
C VAL A 117 -3.65 1.67 -10.26
N LEU A 118 -3.74 0.47 -10.83
CA LEU A 118 -2.61 -0.19 -11.49
C LEU A 118 -2.13 0.58 -12.72
N ALA A 119 -3.05 1.08 -13.55
CA ALA A 119 -2.73 1.90 -14.72
C ALA A 119 -2.06 3.21 -14.32
N LEU A 120 -2.58 3.88 -13.28
CA LEU A 120 -1.95 5.08 -12.71
C LEU A 120 -0.53 4.77 -12.23
N ARG A 121 -0.33 3.65 -11.54
CA ARG A 121 0.99 3.23 -11.06
C ARG A 121 1.97 2.98 -12.20
N ALA A 122 1.54 2.28 -13.25
CA ALA A 122 2.34 2.04 -14.45
C ALA A 122 2.70 3.35 -15.15
N TRP A 123 1.77 4.29 -15.22
CA TRP A 123 1.99 5.60 -15.82
C TRP A 123 2.98 6.45 -15.03
N VAL A 124 2.86 6.50 -13.70
CA VAL A 124 3.81 7.23 -12.83
C VAL A 124 5.21 6.62 -12.91
N ALA A 125 5.33 5.29 -12.83
CA ALA A 125 6.62 4.60 -12.93
C ALA A 125 7.29 4.81 -14.31
N GLY A 126 6.49 4.89 -15.38
CA GLY A 126 6.98 5.21 -16.72
C GLY A 126 7.56 6.63 -16.85
N ARG A 127 7.09 7.58 -16.04
CA ARG A 127 7.64 8.95 -16.02
C ARG A 127 8.99 9.01 -15.32
N GLU A 128 9.20 8.23 -14.27
CA GLU A 128 10.47 8.17 -13.54
C GLU A 128 11.59 7.51 -14.37
N GLY A 129 11.26 6.49 -15.18
CA GLY A 129 12.22 5.84 -16.10
C GLY A 129 12.66 6.69 -17.30
N GLY A 130 11.94 7.78 -17.62
CA GLY A 130 12.27 8.69 -18.71
C GLY A 130 13.25 9.81 -18.32
N LEU A 131 13.34 10.17 -17.03
CA LEU A 131 14.20 11.24 -16.52
C LEU A 131 15.66 10.80 -16.29
N GLY A 132 15.94 9.50 -16.22
CA GLY A 132 17.30 8.96 -16.07
C GLY A 132 18.10 8.82 -17.38
N LYS A 133 17.57 9.33 -18.51
CA LYS A 133 18.18 9.22 -19.85
C LYS A 133 18.41 10.57 -20.56
N ALA A 134 18.28 11.69 -19.85
CA ALA A 134 18.52 13.03 -20.40
C ALA A 134 19.82 13.62 -19.86
#